data_AF-A0A9E6AG05-F1
#
_entry.id   AF-A0A9E6AG05-F1
#
_cell.length_a   1.000
_cell.length_b   1.000
_cell.length_c   1.000
_cell.angle_alpha   90.00
_cell.angle_beta   90.00
_cell.angle_gamma   90.00
#
_symmetry.space_group_name_H-M   'P 1'
#
loop_
_entity.id
_entity.type
_entity.pdbx_description
1 polymer ?
#
loop_
_entity_poly.entity_id
_entity_poly.type
_entity_poly.pdbx_seq_one_letter_code
_entity_poly.pdbx_strand_id
1 'polypeptide(L)'
;MKPSFALNLTHEGIGLLHRGRRGWLSVGEVALDDPDVAERMAWLRRTAAGLATGGVTTKLILPNSEILYDEVPAPGPGDSDREAQVRRGLEGRTPYSIDELAYDYVVSGGVARVAVVARETLAEAEAFAAEHRFNPVSFVAVPPSDAPPDWFSGEPLFGLTSIAHSLLDDDDPLEREDAPVRIVGQVNLMGIGNSTPVVEVSDSTPVSDVTTMQAMEAAAAARARQQAEAEAREKAEAEAKAQAEAEAREKAEAEAKAQAEAEAREKAEAEAKAQAEAEAREKA
;
A
#
# COMPACT_ATOMS: atom_id res chain seq x y z
N MET A 1 20.41 14.67 -2.25
CA MET A 1 20.05 14.97 -0.85
C MET A 1 19.49 13.76 -0.10
N LYS A 2 19.54 13.79 1.25
CA LYS A 2 18.87 12.82 2.15
C LYS A 2 17.80 13.51 3.00
N PRO A 3 16.54 13.04 3.05
CA PRO A 3 15.48 13.70 3.80
C PRO A 3 15.81 13.75 5.30
N SER A 4 15.62 14.91 5.91
CA SER A 4 15.87 15.11 7.34
C SER A 4 14.80 14.48 8.21
N PHE A 5 13.62 14.21 7.65
CA PHE A 5 12.48 13.63 8.35
C PHE A 5 11.95 12.38 7.64
N ALA A 6 11.20 11.57 8.38
CA ALA A 6 10.42 10.47 7.83
C ALA A 6 9.04 10.46 8.51
N LEU A 7 8.01 10.13 7.74
CA LEU A 7 6.69 9.80 8.29
C LEU A 7 6.56 8.28 8.32
N ASN A 8 6.40 7.72 9.51
CA ASN A 8 6.10 6.32 9.73
C ASN A 8 4.59 6.13 9.69
N LEU A 9 4.09 5.53 8.62
CA LEU A 9 2.67 5.27 8.43
C LEU A 9 2.34 3.89 8.99
N THR A 10 1.34 3.83 9.88
CA THR A 10 0.82 2.58 10.43
C THR A 10 -0.70 2.58 10.34
N HIS A 11 -1.32 1.43 10.57
CA HIS A 11 -2.78 1.34 10.60
C HIS A 11 -3.41 2.08 11.80
N GLU A 12 -2.66 2.30 12.87
CA GLU A 12 -3.16 2.92 14.10
C GLU A 12 -2.82 4.41 14.17
N GLY A 13 -1.76 4.85 13.47
CA GLY A 13 -1.24 6.21 13.63
C GLY A 13 -0.12 6.60 12.67
N ILE A 14 0.24 7.88 12.76
CA ILE A 14 1.30 8.53 12.00
C ILE A 14 2.39 9.00 12.95
N GLY A 15 3.59 8.42 12.81
CA GLY A 15 4.78 8.84 13.56
C GLY A 15 5.65 9.80 12.75
N LEU A 16 6.07 10.92 13.33
CA LEU A 16 7.11 11.77 12.74
C LEU A 16 8.47 11.41 13.33
N LEU A 17 9.44 11.14 12.46
CA LEU A 17 10.81 10.84 12.82
C LEU A 17 11.75 11.93 12.32
N HIS A 18 12.76 12.28 13.11
CA HIS A 18 13.85 13.19 12.74
C HIS A 18 15.16 12.41 12.64
N ARG A 19 15.95 12.67 11.59
CA ARG A 19 17.23 12.01 11.36
C ARG A 19 18.27 12.48 12.37
N GLY A 20 18.82 11.54 13.13
CA GLY A 20 19.94 11.76 14.04
C GLY A 20 21.25 11.11 13.55
N ARG A 21 22.34 11.31 14.30
CA ARG A 21 23.68 10.76 13.96
C ARG A 21 23.76 9.23 14.03
N ARG A 22 22.90 8.60 14.84
CA ARG A 22 22.92 7.15 15.13
C ARG A 22 21.69 6.40 14.60
N GLY A 23 20.75 7.10 14.00
CA GLY A 23 19.46 6.54 13.60
C GLY A 23 18.37 7.60 13.67
N TRP A 24 17.12 7.15 13.63
CA TRP A 24 15.94 8.00 13.63
C TRP A 24 15.44 8.24 15.05
N LEU A 25 15.06 9.49 15.35
CA LEU A 25 14.51 9.90 16.63
C LEU A 25 13.03 10.20 16.47
N SER A 26 12.17 9.60 17.29
CA SER A 26 10.73 9.88 17.27
C SER A 26 10.45 11.28 17.82
N VAL A 27 9.83 12.13 17.01
CA VAL A 27 9.40 13.49 17.37
C VAL A 27 8.04 13.44 18.05
N GLY A 28 7.16 12.54 17.60
CA GLY A 28 5.83 12.34 18.14
C GLY A 28 4.99 11.47 17.22
N GLU A 29 3.81 11.09 17.70
CA GLU A 29 2.88 10.21 17.01
C GLU A 29 1.45 10.72 17.19
N VAL A 30 0.62 10.48 16.18
CA VAL A 30 -0.79 10.85 16.17
C VAL A 30 -1.60 9.64 15.76
N ALA A 31 -2.57 9.24 16.59
CA ALA A 31 -3.50 8.18 16.23
C ALA A 31 -4.46 8.64 15.13
N LEU A 32 -4.81 7.74 14.20
CA LEU A 32 -5.69 8.07 13.07
C LEU A 32 -7.15 8.31 13.51
N ASP A 33 -7.57 7.72 14.62
CA ASP A 33 -8.90 7.90 15.21
C ASP A 33 -8.98 9.09 16.18
N ASP A 34 -7.89 9.85 16.35
CA ASP A 34 -7.88 11.03 17.22
C ASP A 34 -8.80 12.13 16.65
N PRO A 35 -9.78 12.64 17.41
CA PRO A 35 -10.71 13.65 16.92
C PRO A 35 -10.01 14.96 16.53
N ASP A 36 -8.81 15.20 17.04
CA ASP A 36 -7.99 16.40 16.81
C ASP A 36 -6.79 16.10 15.90
N VAL A 37 -6.86 15.05 15.06
CA VAL A 37 -5.78 14.63 14.15
C VAL A 37 -5.18 15.80 13.36
N ALA A 38 -6.02 16.68 12.81
CA ALA A 38 -5.56 17.83 12.02
C ALA A 38 -4.72 18.82 12.86
N GLU A 39 -5.10 19.08 14.11
CA GLU A 39 -4.37 19.96 15.00
C GLU A 39 -3.03 19.34 15.43
N ARG A 40 -3.04 18.04 15.76
CA ARG A 40 -1.83 17.32 16.16
C ARG A 40 -0.84 17.17 15.02
N MET A 41 -1.32 16.90 13.82
CA MET A 41 -0.48 16.89 12.61
C MET A 41 0.11 18.28 12.33
N ALA A 42 -0.67 19.35 12.53
CA ALA A 42 -0.15 20.71 12.43
C ALA A 42 0.91 21.02 13.51
N TRP A 43 0.77 20.47 14.72
CA TRP A 43 1.78 20.56 15.77
C TRP A 43 3.07 19.82 15.38
N LEU A 44 2.97 18.57 14.91
CA LEU A 44 4.13 17.81 14.43
C LEU A 44 4.89 18.54 13.32
N ARG A 45 4.17 19.11 12.35
CA ARG A 45 4.78 19.90 11.27
C ARG A 45 5.50 21.14 11.81
N ARG A 46 4.91 21.87 12.76
CA ARG A 46 5.57 23.04 13.38
C ARG A 46 6.84 22.62 14.12
N THR A 47 6.80 21.51 14.84
CA THR A 47 7.97 20.95 15.53
C THR A 47 9.05 20.55 14.53
N ALA A 48 8.69 19.90 13.41
CA ALA A 48 9.62 19.58 12.33
C ALA A 48 10.30 20.84 11.76
N ALA A 49 9.51 21.89 11.48
CA ALA A 49 10.04 23.15 10.98
C ALA A 49 11.00 23.83 11.99
N GLY A 50 10.78 23.67 13.29
CA GLY A 50 11.69 24.17 14.33
C GLY A 50 12.97 23.36 14.48
N LEU A 51 12.96 22.08 14.09
CA LEU A 51 14.13 21.19 14.14
C LEU A 51 14.95 21.22 12.83
N ALA A 52 14.32 21.55 11.71
CA ALA A 52 14.97 21.56 10.41
C ALA A 52 16.04 22.66 10.33
N THR A 53 17.21 22.30 9.82
CA THR A 53 18.26 23.26 9.45
C THR A 53 18.04 23.87 8.05
N GLY A 54 16.90 23.56 7.43
CA GLY A 54 16.48 23.96 6.07
C GLY A 54 14.98 23.70 5.89
N GLY A 55 14.56 23.34 4.68
CA GLY A 55 13.19 22.90 4.43
C GLY A 55 12.84 21.60 5.14
N VAL A 56 11.56 21.39 5.44
CA VAL A 56 11.06 20.07 5.86
C VAL A 56 10.80 19.26 4.61
N THR A 57 11.54 18.17 4.41
CA THR A 57 11.24 17.11 3.44
C THR A 57 11.19 15.78 4.15
N THR A 58 10.25 14.93 3.76
CA THR A 58 10.04 13.61 4.37
C THR A 58 10.20 12.49 3.36
N LYS A 59 10.68 11.34 3.81
CA LYS A 59 10.36 10.07 3.16
C LYS A 59 9.16 9.43 3.86
N LEU A 60 8.33 8.71 3.11
CA LEU A 60 7.17 8.00 3.62
C LEU A 60 7.53 6.54 3.84
N ILE A 61 7.49 6.09 5.09
CA ILE A 61 7.69 4.69 5.45
C ILE A 61 6.32 4.03 5.45
N LEU A 62 6.11 3.11 4.52
CA LEU A 62 4.86 2.40 4.34
C LEU A 62 4.69 1.28 5.38
N PRO A 63 3.45 0.95 5.77
CA PRO A 63 3.20 -0.17 6.66
C PRO A 63 3.51 -1.49 5.93
N ASN A 64 4.16 -2.43 6.63
CA ASN A 64 4.43 -3.75 6.05
C ASN A 64 3.17 -4.54 5.71
N SER A 65 2.01 -4.22 6.29
CA SER A 65 0.73 -4.84 5.91
C SER A 65 0.32 -4.52 4.48
N GLU A 66 0.79 -3.40 3.92
CA GLU A 66 0.49 -2.96 2.55
C GLU A 66 1.52 -3.47 1.53
N ILE A 67 2.54 -4.20 1.99
CA ILE A 67 3.66 -4.63 1.16
C ILE A 67 3.66 -6.15 1.08
N LEU A 68 3.52 -6.65 -0.14
CA LEU A 68 3.84 -8.03 -0.43
C LEU A 68 5.37 -8.18 -0.52
N TYR A 69 5.94 -8.91 0.43
CA TYR A 69 7.29 -9.42 0.31
C TYR A 69 7.22 -10.87 -0.15
N ASP A 70 7.89 -11.23 -1.24
CA ASP A 70 8.45 -12.57 -1.36
C ASP A 70 9.53 -12.75 -2.44
N GLU A 71 9.63 -13.94 -3.02
CA GLU A 71 10.77 -14.37 -3.82
C GLU A 71 10.31 -14.83 -5.20
N VAL A 72 11.02 -14.38 -6.25
CA VAL A 72 10.76 -14.78 -7.64
C VAL A 72 12.05 -15.25 -8.31
N PRO A 73 11.99 -16.26 -9.19
CA PRO A 73 13.14 -16.63 -10.00
C PRO A 73 13.58 -15.47 -10.90
N ALA A 74 14.84 -15.08 -10.79
CA ALA A 74 15.48 -14.10 -11.66
C ALA A 74 16.86 -14.60 -12.16
N PRO A 75 16.92 -15.76 -12.86
CA PRO A 75 18.16 -16.29 -13.41
C PRO A 75 18.64 -15.46 -14.62
N GLY A 76 19.74 -14.73 -14.47
CA GLY A 76 20.33 -14.03 -15.60
C GLY A 76 21.55 -13.19 -15.23
N PRO A 77 22.49 -12.97 -16.16
CA PRO A 77 23.67 -12.16 -15.91
C PRO A 77 23.39 -10.66 -16.03
N GLY A 78 22.32 -10.24 -16.73
CA GLY A 78 22.01 -8.84 -17.02
C GLY A 78 20.81 -8.30 -16.24
N ASP A 79 20.82 -7.00 -15.94
CA ASP A 79 19.78 -6.33 -15.16
C ASP A 79 18.43 -6.28 -15.90
N SER A 80 18.43 -6.05 -17.22
CA SER A 80 17.20 -6.03 -18.02
C SER A 80 16.52 -7.40 -18.09
N ASP A 81 17.30 -8.49 -18.17
CA ASP A 81 16.75 -9.85 -18.15
C ASP A 81 16.13 -10.16 -16.78
N ARG A 82 16.79 -9.72 -15.69
CA ARG A 82 16.29 -9.89 -14.32
C ARG A 82 15.00 -9.10 -14.10
N GLU A 83 14.93 -7.86 -14.57
CA GLU A 83 13.72 -7.05 -14.45
C GLU A 83 12.53 -7.70 -15.16
N ALA A 84 12.73 -8.17 -16.40
CA ALA A 84 11.68 -8.88 -17.15
C ALA A 84 11.22 -10.16 -16.43
N GLN A 85 12.16 -10.89 -15.80
CA GLN A 85 11.85 -12.09 -15.02
C GLN A 85 11.12 -11.77 -13.72
N VAL A 86 11.50 -10.70 -13.02
CA VAL A 86 10.78 -10.21 -11.84
C VAL A 86 9.35 -9.83 -12.20
N ARG A 87 9.17 -9.04 -13.27
CA ARG A 87 7.83 -8.65 -13.74
C ARG A 87 6.95 -9.86 -14.03
N ARG A 88 7.47 -10.82 -14.78
CA ARG A 88 6.78 -12.09 -15.05
C ARG A 88 6.53 -12.89 -13.77
N GLY A 89 7.47 -12.88 -12.84
CA GLY A 89 7.36 -13.57 -11.55
C GLY A 89 6.26 -12.99 -10.65
N LEU A 90 5.91 -11.71 -10.82
CA LEU A 90 4.85 -11.05 -10.06
C LEU A 90 3.44 -11.25 -10.64
N GLU A 91 3.33 -11.71 -11.89
CA GLU A 91 2.04 -11.96 -12.54
C GLU A 91 1.19 -12.95 -11.72
N GLY A 92 -0.03 -12.53 -11.37
CA GLY A 92 -0.99 -13.35 -10.62
C GLY A 92 -0.69 -13.51 -9.12
N ARG A 93 0.31 -12.82 -8.58
CA ARG A 93 0.65 -12.85 -7.14
C ARG A 93 0.00 -11.73 -6.33
N THR A 94 -0.52 -10.74 -7.02
CA THR A 94 -1.39 -9.70 -6.44
C THR A 94 -2.68 -9.62 -7.26
N PRO A 95 -3.78 -9.12 -6.68
CA PRO A 95 -4.98 -8.79 -7.44
C PRO A 95 -4.77 -7.71 -8.50
N TYR A 96 -3.68 -6.93 -8.41
CA TYR A 96 -3.35 -5.82 -9.29
C TYR A 96 -2.46 -6.27 -10.46
N SER A 97 -2.57 -5.57 -11.58
CA SER A 97 -1.68 -5.77 -12.73
C SER A 97 -0.29 -5.19 -12.47
N ILE A 98 0.73 -5.70 -13.17
CA ILE A 98 2.12 -5.25 -12.98
C ILE A 98 2.32 -3.74 -13.19
N ASP A 99 1.50 -3.10 -14.03
CA ASP A 99 1.58 -1.67 -14.31
C ASP A 99 0.94 -0.83 -13.19
N GLU A 100 0.08 -1.43 -12.37
CA GLU A 100 -0.51 -0.84 -11.17
C GLU A 100 0.36 -1.04 -9.92
N LEU A 101 1.50 -1.72 -10.06
CA LEU A 101 2.42 -2.01 -8.97
C LEU A 101 3.65 -1.10 -9.01
N ALA A 102 4.15 -0.77 -7.82
CA ALA A 102 5.50 -0.31 -7.59
C ALA A 102 6.24 -1.39 -6.79
N TYR A 103 7.49 -1.62 -7.13
CA TYR A 103 8.29 -2.63 -6.46
C TYR A 103 9.76 -2.27 -6.47
N ASP A 104 10.47 -2.82 -5.50
CA ASP A 104 11.92 -2.82 -5.43
C ASP A 104 12.39 -4.25 -5.18
N TYR A 105 13.60 -4.56 -5.63
CA TYR A 105 14.11 -5.92 -5.54
C TYR A 105 15.63 -5.99 -5.39
N VAL A 106 16.07 -7.07 -4.75
CA VAL A 106 17.49 -7.43 -4.67
C VAL A 106 17.68 -8.86 -5.17
N VAL A 107 18.67 -9.07 -6.04
CA VAL A 107 18.94 -10.39 -6.62
C VAL A 107 20.13 -11.04 -5.94
N SER A 108 19.94 -12.27 -5.47
CA SER A 108 21.01 -13.11 -4.93
C SER A 108 20.82 -14.55 -5.40
N GLY A 109 21.88 -15.16 -5.95
CA GLY A 109 21.85 -16.56 -6.37
C GLY A 109 20.80 -16.89 -7.46
N GLY A 110 20.42 -15.92 -8.29
CA GLY A 110 19.38 -16.11 -9.33
C GLY A 110 17.94 -16.06 -8.79
N VAL A 111 17.76 -15.65 -7.55
CA VAL A 111 16.45 -15.38 -6.94
C VAL A 111 16.39 -13.89 -6.63
N ALA A 112 15.32 -13.23 -7.08
CA ALA A 112 15.01 -11.87 -6.70
C ALA A 112 14.07 -11.88 -5.49
N ARG A 113 14.44 -11.12 -4.47
CA ARG A 113 13.59 -10.83 -3.32
C ARG A 113 12.94 -9.50 -3.58
N VAL A 114 11.62 -9.49 -3.60
CA VAL A 114 10.80 -8.39 -4.08
C VAL A 114 9.98 -7.85 -2.92
N ALA A 115 9.89 -6.52 -2.84
CA ALA A 115 8.91 -5.82 -2.03
C ALA A 115 7.98 -5.11 -3.01
N VAL A 116 6.67 -5.33 -2.89
CA VAL A 116 5.68 -4.93 -3.87
C VAL A 116 4.53 -4.21 -3.18
N VAL A 117 4.11 -3.08 -3.73
CA VAL A 117 3.01 -2.27 -3.21
C VAL A 117 2.16 -1.73 -4.37
N ALA A 118 0.86 -1.58 -4.16
CA ALA A 118 -0.02 -0.97 -5.14
C ALA A 118 0.30 0.53 -5.29
N ARG A 119 0.28 1.04 -6.53
CA ARG A 119 0.47 2.47 -6.82
C ARG A 119 -0.62 3.33 -6.20
N GLU A 120 -1.83 2.80 -6.03
CA GLU A 120 -2.93 3.47 -5.34
C GLU A 120 -2.56 3.76 -3.88
N THR A 121 -2.03 2.77 -3.15
CA THR A 121 -1.52 2.95 -1.78
C THR A 121 -0.45 4.04 -1.70
N LEU A 122 0.45 4.13 -2.70
CA LEU A 122 1.44 5.21 -2.77
C LEU A 122 0.78 6.57 -2.96
N ALA A 123 -0.20 6.66 -3.86
CA ALA A 123 -0.91 7.90 -4.13
C ALA A 123 -1.69 8.39 -2.89
N GLU A 124 -2.32 7.49 -2.14
CA GLU A 124 -3.00 7.81 -0.89
C GLU A 124 -2.03 8.32 0.19
N ALA A 125 -0.91 7.61 0.38
CA ALA A 125 0.12 8.01 1.33
C ALA A 125 0.71 9.40 1.00
N GLU A 126 0.97 9.67 -0.29
CA GLU A 126 1.42 10.98 -0.75
C GLU A 126 0.36 12.06 -0.54
N ALA A 127 -0.90 11.80 -0.92
CA ALA A 127 -1.99 12.75 -0.77
C ALA A 127 -2.16 13.16 0.71
N PHE A 128 -2.15 12.19 1.62
CA PHE A 128 -2.23 12.44 3.05
C PHE A 128 -1.07 13.31 3.55
N ALA A 129 0.17 12.96 3.21
CA ALA A 129 1.35 13.73 3.62
C ALA A 129 1.39 15.14 3.00
N ALA A 130 0.92 15.29 1.76
CA ALA A 130 0.81 16.57 1.06
C ALA A 130 -0.28 17.46 1.67
N GLU A 131 -1.45 16.91 1.99
CA GLU A 131 -2.55 17.61 2.67
C GLU A 131 -2.08 18.23 4.00
N HIS A 132 -1.30 17.47 4.76
CA HIS A 132 -0.71 17.95 6.00
C HIS A 132 0.60 18.73 5.83
N ARG A 133 1.06 18.96 4.59
CA ARG A 133 2.24 19.76 4.21
C ARG A 133 3.55 19.26 4.81
N PHE A 134 3.76 17.95 4.77
CA PHE A 134 5.02 17.31 5.18
C PHE A 134 6.06 17.20 4.05
N ASN A 135 5.70 17.60 2.83
CA ASN A 135 6.59 17.63 1.66
C ASN A 135 7.28 16.26 1.41
N PRO A 136 6.49 15.20 1.16
CA PRO A 136 7.04 13.87 0.87
C PRO A 136 7.83 13.87 -0.44
N VAL A 137 9.02 13.24 -0.45
CA VAL A 137 9.87 13.11 -1.64
C VAL A 137 10.04 11.67 -2.14
N SER A 138 9.79 10.66 -1.30
CA SER A 138 9.91 9.24 -1.69
C SER A 138 9.12 8.30 -0.80
N PHE A 139 8.96 7.07 -1.28
CA PHE A 139 8.31 5.97 -0.58
C PHE A 139 9.30 4.86 -0.27
N VAL A 140 9.33 4.42 0.98
CA VAL A 140 10.22 3.38 1.47
C VAL A 140 9.50 2.40 2.39
N ALA A 141 10.15 1.31 2.74
CA ALA A 141 9.67 0.38 3.77
C ALA A 141 10.76 -0.02 4.75
N VAL A 142 10.35 -0.55 5.90
CA VAL A 142 11.25 -1.26 6.82
C VAL A 142 10.99 -2.74 6.67
N PRO A 143 11.96 -3.55 6.18
CA PRO A 143 11.79 -4.99 6.09
C PRO A 143 11.29 -5.60 7.41
N PRO A 144 10.45 -6.65 7.37
CA PRO A 144 9.94 -7.31 8.57
C PRO A 144 11.07 -7.72 9.52
N SER A 145 10.86 -7.59 10.83
CA SER A 145 11.92 -7.86 11.82
C SER A 145 12.34 -9.34 11.90
N ASP A 146 11.45 -10.23 11.48
CA ASP A 146 11.66 -11.68 11.36
C ASP A 146 12.28 -12.10 10.02
N ALA A 147 12.49 -11.14 9.11
CA ALA A 147 13.25 -11.37 7.89
C ALA A 147 14.70 -11.76 8.19
N PRO A 148 15.33 -12.57 7.31
CA PRO A 148 16.76 -12.78 7.36
C PRO A 148 17.56 -11.46 7.33
N PRO A 149 18.67 -11.32 8.08
CA PRO A 149 19.43 -10.08 8.17
C PRO A 149 20.04 -9.60 6.85
N ASP A 150 20.16 -10.50 5.86
CA ASP A 150 20.65 -10.21 4.51
C ASP A 150 19.54 -10.36 3.44
N TRP A 151 18.26 -10.32 3.85
CA TRP A 151 17.13 -10.43 2.93
C TRP A 151 17.04 -9.17 2.05
N PHE A 152 17.03 -8.00 2.69
CA PHE A 152 17.24 -6.69 2.09
C PHE A 152 18.40 -5.98 2.80
N SER A 153 19.42 -5.57 2.04
CA SER A 153 20.59 -4.90 2.61
C SER A 153 20.28 -3.50 3.14
N GLY A 154 19.24 -2.85 2.61
CA GLY A 154 18.75 -1.54 3.02
C GLY A 154 17.23 -1.47 2.99
N GLU A 155 16.67 -0.27 2.94
CA GLU A 155 15.22 -0.10 2.78
C GLU A 155 14.79 -0.36 1.32
N PRO A 156 13.65 -1.07 1.11
CA PRO A 156 12.97 -1.04 -0.17
C PRO A 156 12.60 0.40 -0.55
N LEU A 157 12.86 0.79 -1.80
CA LEU A 157 12.57 2.11 -2.33
C LEU A 157 11.59 2.00 -3.51
N PHE A 158 10.34 2.43 -3.32
CA PHE A 158 9.29 2.34 -4.34
C PHE A 158 9.25 3.53 -5.30
N GLY A 159 10.22 4.44 -5.19
CA GLY A 159 10.39 5.58 -6.07
C GLY A 159 10.11 6.93 -5.41
N LEU A 160 10.14 7.98 -6.24
CA LEU A 160 9.84 9.35 -5.85
C LEU A 160 8.32 9.58 -5.81
N THR A 161 7.89 10.53 -4.99
CA THR A 161 6.52 11.05 -5.00
C THR A 161 6.28 11.90 -6.24
N SER A 162 5.03 12.09 -6.63
CA SER A 162 4.68 12.94 -7.78
C SER A 162 5.14 14.39 -7.57
N ILE A 163 5.06 14.91 -6.35
CA ILE A 163 5.48 16.28 -6.04
C ILE A 163 7.00 16.45 -5.82
N ALA A 164 7.76 15.36 -5.75
CA ALA A 164 9.20 15.39 -5.44
C ALA A 164 9.99 16.32 -6.37
N HIS A 165 9.63 16.38 -7.66
CA HIS A 165 10.30 17.24 -8.65
C HIS A 165 10.22 18.74 -8.31
N SER A 166 9.28 19.15 -7.44
CA SER A 166 9.15 20.55 -6.98
C SER A 166 9.86 20.81 -5.65
N LEU A 167 10.30 19.74 -4.98
CA LEU A 167 10.91 19.76 -3.66
C LEU A 167 12.41 19.45 -3.71
N LEU A 168 12.86 18.78 -4.77
CA LEU A 168 14.24 18.39 -5.00
C LEU A 168 14.89 19.31 -6.04
N ASP A 169 16.15 19.65 -5.81
CA ASP A 169 16.99 20.34 -6.79
C ASP A 169 17.58 19.32 -7.77
N ASP A 170 17.57 19.62 -9.07
CA ASP A 170 18.11 18.73 -10.12
C ASP A 170 19.59 18.38 -9.90
N ASP A 171 20.34 19.29 -9.27
CA ASP A 171 21.76 19.13 -8.94
C ASP A 171 22.02 18.33 -7.64
N ASP A 172 20.97 18.02 -6.86
CA ASP A 172 21.08 17.29 -5.58
C ASP A 172 20.00 16.19 -5.45
N PRO A 173 20.01 15.17 -6.34
CA PRO A 173 18.96 14.16 -6.41
C PRO A 173 18.88 13.32 -5.14
N LEU A 174 17.72 12.69 -4.91
CA LEU A 174 17.52 11.84 -3.74
C LEU A 174 18.54 10.68 -3.69
N GLU A 175 19.23 10.55 -2.56
CA GLU A 175 20.14 9.44 -2.31
C GLU A 175 19.42 8.28 -1.62
N ARG A 176 19.62 7.06 -2.12
CA ARG A 176 19.12 5.82 -1.49
C ARG A 176 19.85 5.57 -0.17
N GLU A 177 19.13 5.05 0.82
CA GLU A 177 19.74 4.62 2.08
C GLU A 177 20.18 3.16 2.03
N ASP A 178 21.43 2.93 2.42
CA ASP A 178 22.00 1.58 2.54
C ASP A 178 21.63 0.89 3.87
N ALA A 179 21.07 1.62 4.83
CA ALA A 179 20.69 1.09 6.13
C ALA A 179 19.18 1.22 6.36
N PRO A 180 18.53 0.20 6.94
CA PRO A 180 17.12 0.27 7.27
C PRO A 180 16.85 1.35 8.34
N VAL A 181 15.63 1.90 8.33
CA VAL A 181 15.19 2.83 9.38
C VAL A 181 15.22 2.12 10.73
N ARG A 182 16.07 2.59 11.64
CA ARG A 182 16.10 2.17 13.05
C ARG A 182 15.74 3.36 13.94
N ILE A 183 14.68 3.22 14.72
CA ILE A 183 14.30 4.21 15.73
C ILE A 183 15.16 3.95 16.97
N VAL A 184 15.99 4.93 17.33
CA VAL A 184 17.02 4.79 18.38
C VAL A 184 16.76 5.65 19.61
N GLY A 185 15.61 6.33 19.66
CA GLY A 185 15.20 7.16 20.79
C GLY A 185 14.06 8.11 20.45
N GLN A 186 13.68 8.94 21.42
CA GLN A 186 12.71 10.02 21.27
C GLN A 186 13.42 11.38 21.35
N VAL A 187 12.89 12.37 20.63
CA VAL A 187 13.33 13.76 20.76
C VAL A 187 12.79 14.31 22.07
N ASN A 188 13.68 14.75 22.96
CA ASN A 188 13.26 15.42 24.19
C ASN A 188 12.85 16.87 23.87
N LEU A 189 11.56 17.11 23.72
CA LEU A 189 10.99 18.42 23.44
C LEU A 189 10.73 19.20 24.75
N MET A 190 11.74 19.39 25.59
CA MET A 190 11.58 20.30 26.74
C MET A 190 11.56 21.75 26.23
N GLY A 191 10.45 22.45 26.44
CA GLY A 191 10.37 23.91 26.25
C GLY A 191 9.66 24.42 24.99
N ILE A 192 8.85 23.63 24.28
CA ILE A 192 8.01 24.16 23.18
C ILE A 192 6.67 24.70 23.73
N GLY A 193 6.78 25.65 24.67
CA GLY A 193 5.74 26.64 24.94
C GLY A 193 6.10 27.89 24.15
N ASN A 194 5.52 28.05 22.96
CA ASN A 194 5.48 29.30 22.18
C ASN A 194 6.77 30.13 21.98
N SER A 195 7.99 29.59 22.08
CA SER A 195 9.21 30.21 21.55
C SER A 195 10.35 29.20 21.42
N THR A 196 10.96 29.17 20.22
CA THR A 196 12.24 28.55 19.79
C THR A 196 12.81 27.35 20.59
N PRO A 197 13.01 26.17 19.96
CA PRO A 197 13.54 24.99 20.65
C PRO A 197 15.04 25.13 20.98
N VAL A 198 15.40 24.75 22.21
CA VAL A 198 16.77 24.49 22.65
C VAL A 198 16.92 22.99 22.88
N VAL A 199 17.99 22.40 22.35
CA VAL A 199 18.26 20.95 22.39
C VAL A 199 19.02 20.59 23.67
N GLU A 200 18.47 19.68 24.48
CA GLU A 200 19.24 18.98 25.52
C GLU A 200 18.96 17.46 25.51
N VAL A 201 20.03 16.69 25.39
CA VAL A 201 20.03 15.22 25.26
C VAL A 201 20.11 14.62 26.66
N SER A 202 19.07 13.92 27.11
CA SER A 202 19.13 13.09 28.33
C SER A 202 19.28 11.62 27.97
N ASP A 203 20.36 11.03 28.45
CA ASP A 203 20.67 9.59 28.39
C ASP A 203 20.02 8.90 29.60
N SER A 204 19.31 7.79 29.37
CA SER A 204 18.92 6.88 30.46
C SER A 204 18.73 5.45 29.93
N THR A 205 19.37 4.53 30.65
CA THR A 205 19.42 3.07 30.45
C THR A 205 18.08 2.36 30.69
N PRO A 206 17.85 1.16 30.10
CA PRO A 206 16.55 0.51 30.05
C PRO A 206 16.25 -0.38 31.27
N VAL A 207 14.96 -0.60 31.57
CA VAL A 207 14.50 -1.52 32.62
C VAL A 207 13.37 -2.44 32.10
N SER A 208 13.70 -3.72 31.90
CA SER A 208 12.93 -4.95 32.23
C SER A 208 11.66 -5.39 31.45
N ASP A 209 11.92 -5.79 30.22
CA ASP A 209 11.49 -6.90 29.33
C ASP A 209 10.70 -8.20 29.71
N VAL A 210 9.84 -8.35 30.74
CA VAL A 210 9.14 -9.67 30.92
C VAL A 210 7.61 -9.64 31.00
N THR A 211 6.98 -8.57 31.50
CA THR A 211 5.50 -8.54 31.58
C THR A 211 4.83 -8.17 30.26
N THR A 212 5.54 -7.48 29.36
CA THR A 212 5.00 -7.00 28.07
C THR A 212 4.81 -8.13 27.05
N MET A 213 5.68 -9.14 27.07
CA MET A 213 5.69 -10.21 26.06
C MET A 213 4.45 -11.12 26.13
N GLN A 214 3.96 -11.42 27.34
CA GLN A 214 2.75 -12.24 27.53
C GLN A 214 1.45 -11.50 27.15
N ALA A 215 1.43 -10.17 27.28
CA ALA A 215 0.31 -9.35 26.82
C ALA A 215 0.29 -9.20 25.29
N MET A 216 1.47 -9.14 24.65
CA MET A 216 1.59 -9.10 23.18
C MET A 216 1.18 -10.43 22.54
N GLU A 217 1.46 -11.57 23.16
CA GLU A 217 1.10 -12.89 22.64
C GLU A 217 -0.42 -13.13 22.68
N ALA A 218 -1.09 -12.69 23.75
CA ALA A 218 -2.55 -12.74 23.85
C ALA A 218 -3.22 -11.77 22.86
N ALA A 219 -2.64 -10.60 22.62
CA ALA A 219 -3.10 -9.65 21.62
C ALA A 219 -2.89 -10.18 20.18
N ALA A 220 -1.76 -10.86 19.90
CA ALA A 220 -1.48 -11.49 18.61
C ALA A 220 -2.47 -12.63 18.30
N ALA A 221 -2.81 -13.46 19.30
CA ALA A 221 -3.79 -14.54 19.12
C ALA A 221 -5.22 -14.02 18.89
N ALA A 222 -5.60 -12.89 19.52
CA ALA A 222 -6.87 -12.23 19.26
C ALA A 222 -6.91 -11.58 17.86
N ARG A 223 -5.82 -10.94 17.43
CA ARG A 223 -5.64 -10.35 16.10
C ARG A 223 -5.70 -11.39 14.98
N ALA A 224 -5.06 -12.54 15.15
CA ALA A 224 -5.11 -13.64 14.18
C ALA A 224 -6.52 -14.20 13.99
N ARG A 225 -7.33 -14.25 15.06
CA ARG A 225 -8.73 -14.68 14.97
C ARG A 225 -9.61 -13.65 14.27
N GLN A 226 -9.41 -12.36 14.53
CA GLN A 226 -10.17 -11.30 13.86
C GLN A 226 -9.82 -11.17 12.37
N GLN A 227 -8.55 -11.30 12.00
CA GLN A 227 -8.14 -11.33 10.57
C GLN A 227 -8.73 -12.54 9.85
N ALA A 228 -8.67 -13.74 10.45
CA ALA A 228 -9.24 -14.94 9.85
C ALA A 228 -10.77 -14.84 9.69
N GLU A 229 -11.48 -14.18 10.61
CA GLU A 229 -12.92 -13.96 10.52
C GLU A 229 -13.29 -12.89 9.49
N ALA A 230 -12.49 -11.83 9.36
CA ALA A 230 -12.68 -10.78 8.35
C ALA A 230 -12.42 -11.31 6.93
N GLU A 231 -11.31 -12.00 6.70
CA GLU A 231 -11.00 -12.62 5.39
C GLU A 231 -12.05 -13.68 5.01
N ALA A 232 -12.51 -14.49 5.97
CA ALA A 232 -13.58 -15.47 5.73
C ALA A 232 -14.89 -14.79 5.33
N ARG A 233 -15.23 -13.65 5.96
CA ARG A 233 -16.45 -12.90 5.66
C ARG A 233 -16.36 -12.21 4.29
N GLU A 234 -15.23 -11.59 3.97
CA GLU A 234 -15.02 -10.92 2.68
C GLU A 234 -15.03 -11.93 1.53
N LYS A 235 -14.38 -13.09 1.71
CA LYS A 235 -14.42 -14.18 0.73
C LYS A 235 -15.83 -14.73 0.54
N ALA A 236 -16.60 -14.90 1.63
CA ALA A 236 -17.98 -15.34 1.55
C ALA A 236 -18.89 -14.31 0.85
N GLU A 237 -18.67 -13.02 1.07
CA GLU A 237 -19.43 -11.95 0.42
C GLU A 237 -19.10 -11.83 -1.07
N ALA A 238 -17.82 -11.96 -1.45
CA ALA A 238 -17.38 -11.97 -2.83
C ALA A 238 -17.93 -13.20 -3.60
N GLU A 239 -17.91 -14.38 -2.97
CA GLU A 239 -18.43 -15.61 -3.58
C GLU A 239 -19.96 -15.56 -3.73
N ALA A 240 -20.68 -15.03 -2.73
CA ALA A 240 -22.13 -14.83 -2.81
C ALA A 240 -22.53 -13.82 -3.90
N LYS A 241 -21.79 -12.72 -4.04
CA LYS A 241 -22.02 -11.73 -5.09
C LYS A 241 -21.75 -12.30 -6.48
N ALA A 242 -20.67 -13.06 -6.64
CA ALA A 242 -20.35 -13.72 -7.91
C ALA A 242 -21.40 -14.78 -8.31
N GLN A 243 -21.91 -15.57 -7.37
CA GLN A 243 -22.98 -16.53 -7.63
C GLN A 243 -24.30 -15.82 -8.01
N ALA A 244 -24.67 -14.74 -7.30
CA ALA A 244 -25.87 -13.98 -7.62
C ALA A 244 -25.81 -13.32 -9.01
N GLU A 245 -24.64 -12.80 -9.41
CA GLU A 245 -24.45 -12.20 -10.73
C GLU A 245 -24.47 -13.26 -11.84
N ALA A 246 -23.90 -14.44 -11.60
CA ALA A 246 -23.94 -15.56 -12.53
C ALA A 246 -25.38 -16.09 -12.75
N GLU A 247 -26.15 -16.31 -11.68
CA GLU A 247 -27.56 -16.74 -11.78
C GLU A 247 -28.42 -15.68 -12.47
N ALA A 248 -28.21 -14.39 -12.18
CA ALA A 248 -28.95 -13.30 -12.83
C ALA A 248 -28.67 -13.26 -14.34
N ARG A 249 -27.41 -13.46 -14.75
CA ARG A 249 -27.02 -13.51 -16.16
C ARG A 249 -27.58 -14.73 -16.89
N GLU A 250 -27.54 -15.91 -16.27
CA GLU A 250 -28.10 -17.13 -16.86
C GLU A 250 -29.62 -17.01 -17.05
N LYS A 251 -30.32 -16.47 -16.05
CA LYS A 251 -31.77 -16.25 -16.14
C LYS A 251 -32.13 -15.22 -17.23
N ALA A 252 -31.39 -14.13 -17.34
CA ALA A 252 -31.59 -13.13 -18.38
C ALA A 252 -31.35 -13.70 -19.79
N GLU A 253 -30.32 -14.55 -19.95
CA GLU A 253 -30.03 -15.20 -21.24
C GLU A 253 -31.10 -16.24 -21.62
N ALA A 254 -31.58 -17.03 -20.66
CA ALA A 254 -32.65 -17.99 -20.87
C ALA A 254 -33.97 -17.30 -21.27
N GLU A 255 -34.31 -16.18 -20.63
CA GLU A 255 -35.53 -15.43 -20.91
C GLU A 255 -35.47 -14.74 -22.28
N ALA A 256 -34.31 -14.17 -22.65
CA ALA A 256 -34.08 -13.60 -23.97
C ALA A 256 -34.19 -14.65 -25.08
N LYS A 257 -33.64 -15.85 -24.86
CA LYS A 257 -33.72 -16.96 -25.83
C LYS A 257 -35.17 -17.47 -25.98
N ALA A 258 -35.91 -17.57 -24.88
CA ALA A 258 -37.31 -18.01 -24.91
C ALA A 258 -38.22 -17.01 -25.66
N GLN A 259 -38.01 -15.70 -25.46
CA GLN A 259 -38.75 -14.67 -26.20
C GLN A 259 -38.42 -14.71 -27.69
N ALA A 260 -37.14 -14.85 -28.06
CA ALA A 260 -36.72 -14.96 -29.45
C ALA A 260 -37.30 -16.21 -30.16
N GLU A 261 -37.39 -17.35 -29.47
CA GLU A 261 -37.99 -18.57 -30.04
C GLU A 261 -39.51 -18.45 -30.18
N ALA A 262 -40.19 -17.78 -29.24
CA ALA A 262 -41.62 -17.53 -29.31
C ALA A 262 -41.99 -16.61 -30.49
N GLU A 263 -41.29 -15.48 -30.66
CA GLU A 263 -41.50 -14.59 -31.80
C GLU A 263 -41.22 -15.28 -33.15
N ALA A 264 -40.17 -16.11 -33.21
CA ALA A 264 -39.85 -16.86 -34.42
C ALA A 264 -40.96 -17.87 -34.80
N ARG A 265 -41.54 -18.56 -33.81
CA ARG A 265 -42.66 -19.49 -34.05
C ARG A 265 -43.93 -18.78 -34.49
N GLU A 266 -44.28 -17.66 -33.85
CA GLU A 266 -45.47 -16.90 -34.20
C GLU A 266 -45.38 -16.35 -35.64
N LYS A 267 -44.20 -15.85 -36.03
CA LYS A 267 -43.95 -15.39 -37.39
C LYS A 267 -44.01 -16.53 -38.43
N ALA A 268 -43.47 -17.70 -38.11
CA ALA A 268 -43.53 -18.88 -38.98
C ALA A 268 -44.97 -19.41 -39.14
N GLU A 269 -45.77 -19.42 -38.07
CA GLU A 269 -47.17 -19.85 -38.12
C GLU A 269 -48.04 -18.86 -38.91
N ALA A 270 -47.80 -17.55 -38.76
CA ALA A 270 -48.47 -16.53 -39.55
C ALA A 270 -48.14 -16.64 -41.05
N GLU A 271 -46.88 -16.88 -41.42
CA GLU A 271 -46.48 -17.11 -42.82
C GLU A 271 -47.08 -18.40 -43.40
N ALA A 272 -47.08 -19.49 -42.64
CA ALA A 272 -47.66 -20.76 -43.08
C ALA A 272 -49.18 -20.65 -43.33
N LYS A 273 -49.90 -19.94 -42.45
CA LYS A 273 -51.33 -19.71 -42.60
C LYS A 273 -51.63 -18.80 -43.81
N ALA A 274 -50.82 -17.76 -44.03
CA ALA A 274 -50.95 -16.90 -45.19
C ALA A 274 -50.69 -17.64 -46.52
N GLN A 275 -49.69 -18.51 -46.57
CA GLN A 275 -49.42 -19.34 -47.75
C GLN A 275 -50.54 -20.36 -48.02
N ALA A 276 -51.06 -21.02 -46.98
CA ALA A 276 -52.17 -21.96 -47.11
C ALA A 276 -53.46 -21.28 -47.60
N GLU A 277 -53.76 -20.07 -47.12
CA GLU A 277 -54.93 -19.30 -47.58
C GLU A 277 -54.76 -18.80 -49.03
N ALA A 278 -53.53 -18.45 -49.43
CA ALA A 278 -53.23 -18.07 -50.82
C ALA A 278 -53.38 -19.26 -51.79
N GLU A 279 -52.83 -20.43 -51.47
CA GLU A 279 -52.98 -21.63 -52.31
C GLU A 279 -54.44 -22.12 -52.39
N ALA A 280 -55.21 -22.00 -51.31
CA ALA A 280 -56.62 -22.38 -51.30
C ALA A 280 -57.47 -21.47 -52.21
N ARG A 281 -57.12 -20.17 -52.32
CA ARG A 281 -57.77 -19.24 -53.26
C ARG A 281 -57.36 -19.46 -54.71
N GLU A 282 -56.18 -20.01 -54.97
CA GLU A 282 -55.70 -20.28 -56.33
C GLU A 282 -56.27 -21.59 -56.92
N LYS A 283 -56.71 -22.53 -56.06
CA LYS A 283 -57.32 -23.81 -56.46
C LYS A 283 -58.86 -23.80 -56.51
N ALA A 284 -59.51 -22.69 -56.13
CA ALA A 284 -60.97 -22.51 -56.13
C ALA A 284 -61.44 -21.74 -57.38
#